data_AF-A0A3B5LR84-F1
#
_entry.id   AF-A0A3B5LR84-F1
#
_cell.length_a   1.000
_cell.length_b   1.000
_cell.length_c   1.000
_cell.angle_alpha   90.00
_cell.angle_beta   90.00
_cell.angle_gamma   90.00
#
_symmetry.space_group_name_H-M   'P 1'
#
loop_
_entity.id
_entity.type
_entity.pdbx_description
1 polymer ?
#
loop_
_entity_poly.entity_id
_entity_poly.type
_entity_poly.pdbx_seq_one_letter_code
_entity_poly.pdbx_strand_id
1 'polypeptide(L)'
;LDAGEGRGDNLSDDDMEVQDSVKDTENGEDLEMDEVEEPLKETSPPKTYKGKDYISATLLAYRILPVLQSKAGGQRPREAIPEKFSDSLLHLQSQFPSQREELWKRTQIHLGKHLKTAEPTEPVSLILVAGLKAERTLLCLARGLASTYSSALNGSALLIDGVSFASQDSDRVKLDVDNQLKAAFEGDKPAVVIHRFEELPPGSTLIFYRYCDHETAAYKQAFLLFTALLPQDEVSSELSLKEVEELVQSHVEAKLVDPTGKTSFNEMDIDKFGGLWSRISHVILPVVSELVLAELCSKPPW
;
A
#
# COMPACT_ATOMS: atom_id res chain seq x y z
N LEU A 1 -56.82 -33.36 32.47
CA LEU A 1 -56.95 -32.32 33.50
C LEU A 1 -55.73 -31.41 33.28
N ASP A 2 -55.83 -30.48 32.33
CA ASP A 2 -56.24 -29.06 32.53
C ASP A 2 -55.02 -28.24 33.02
N ALA A 3 -54.65 -27.03 32.57
CA ALA A 3 -54.90 -26.15 31.43
C ALA A 3 -53.97 -24.92 31.64
N GLY A 4 -53.87 -24.02 30.63
CA GLY A 4 -53.35 -22.65 30.74
C GLY A 4 -52.00 -22.47 30.03
N GLU A 5 -51.91 -22.02 28.77
CA GLU A 5 -52.39 -20.80 28.10
C GLU A 5 -51.62 -19.53 28.51
N GLY A 6 -50.93 -18.95 27.53
CA GLY A 6 -50.13 -17.73 27.62
C GLY A 6 -49.79 -17.24 26.22
N ARG A 7 -50.77 -16.59 25.59
CA ARG A 7 -50.73 -15.91 24.29
C ARG A 7 -50.13 -14.51 24.49
N GLY A 8 -49.21 -14.11 23.62
CA GLY A 8 -48.69 -12.75 23.53
C GLY A 8 -48.40 -12.44 22.07
N ASP A 9 -49.17 -11.50 21.53
CA ASP A 9 -49.32 -11.20 20.10
C ASP A 9 -48.14 -10.42 19.50
N ASN A 10 -47.93 -10.64 18.20
CA ASN A 10 -47.15 -9.82 17.28
C ASN A 10 -47.87 -8.50 16.94
N LEU A 11 -47.10 -7.55 16.40
CA LEU A 11 -47.41 -6.28 15.70
C LEU A 11 -46.75 -5.11 16.46
N SER A 12 -45.93 -4.26 15.85
CA SER A 12 -46.16 -3.56 14.57
C SER A 12 -44.85 -3.12 13.89
N ASP A 13 -44.83 -3.20 12.56
CA ASP A 13 -44.09 -2.30 11.67
C ASP A 13 -44.75 -0.91 11.67
N ASP A 14 -43.95 0.13 11.39
CA ASP A 14 -44.25 1.50 10.93
C ASP A 14 -43.18 2.45 11.53
N ASP A 15 -42.70 3.52 10.94
CA ASP A 15 -42.49 3.97 9.56
C ASP A 15 -41.66 5.27 9.73
N MET A 16 -40.80 5.57 8.75
CA MET A 16 -40.41 6.91 8.26
C MET A 16 -40.11 8.09 9.24
N GLU A 17 -38.94 8.73 9.09
CA GLU A 17 -38.92 10.16 8.75
C GLU A 17 -37.56 10.64 8.21
N VAL A 18 -37.63 11.20 7.00
CA VAL A 18 -36.66 12.10 6.39
C VAL A 18 -36.95 13.49 6.92
N GLN A 19 -35.94 14.23 7.38
CA GLN A 19 -36.02 15.69 7.45
C GLN A 19 -34.75 16.32 6.89
N ASP A 20 -34.98 17.11 5.84
CA ASP A 20 -34.09 18.08 5.24
C ASP A 20 -34.74 19.44 5.52
N SER A 21 -34.01 20.44 6.04
CA SER A 21 -34.23 21.89 5.81
C SER A 21 -33.42 22.83 6.72
N VAL A 22 -32.60 23.65 6.03
CA VAL A 22 -32.50 25.13 6.11
C VAL A 22 -31.87 25.81 7.37
N LYS A 23 -30.62 26.25 7.17
CA LYS A 23 -30.07 27.63 7.20
C LYS A 23 -30.71 28.69 8.14
N ASP A 24 -29.90 29.23 9.04
CA ASP A 24 -29.91 30.65 9.43
C ASP A 24 -28.47 31.15 9.68
N THR A 25 -28.27 32.44 9.40
CA THR A 25 -27.00 33.15 9.17
C THR A 25 -26.78 34.21 10.27
N GLU A 26 -25.55 34.78 10.31
CA GLU A 26 -25.09 36.04 10.95
C GLU A 26 -24.48 35.94 12.38
N ASN A 27 -23.34 36.55 12.76
CA ASN A 27 -22.47 37.58 12.15
C ASN A 27 -21.07 37.62 12.83
N GLY A 28 -20.08 38.14 12.07
CA GLY A 28 -18.91 38.95 12.52
C GLY A 28 -17.67 38.19 13.00
N GLU A 29 -16.42 38.50 12.62
CA GLU A 29 -15.81 39.67 11.98
C GLU A 29 -14.53 39.21 11.23
N ASP A 30 -14.35 39.60 9.97
CA ASP A 30 -13.11 39.40 9.20
C ASP A 30 -12.49 40.77 8.88
N LEU A 31 -11.18 40.89 9.12
CA LEU A 31 -10.36 42.06 8.88
C LEU A 31 -9.91 42.12 7.41
N GLU A 32 -10.18 43.26 6.77
CA GLU A 32 -9.79 43.65 5.42
C GLU A 32 -8.26 43.78 5.26
N MET A 33 -7.75 43.44 4.07
CA MET A 33 -6.54 44.05 3.51
C MET A 33 -6.61 44.07 1.98
N ASP A 34 -6.45 45.27 1.44
CA ASP A 34 -6.77 45.72 0.08
C ASP A 34 -5.89 45.17 -1.05
N GLU A 35 -6.54 44.97 -2.20
CA GLU A 35 -5.94 44.94 -3.54
C GLU A 35 -5.50 46.35 -3.96
N VAL A 36 -4.32 46.45 -4.58
CA VAL A 36 -3.90 47.65 -5.32
C VAL A 36 -3.48 47.24 -6.72
N GLU A 37 -4.33 47.59 -7.70
CA GLU A 37 -3.98 47.70 -9.11
C GLU A 37 -3.88 49.19 -9.54
N GLU A 38 -3.23 49.39 -10.70
CA GLU A 38 -3.19 50.56 -11.60
C GLU A 38 -1.85 51.35 -11.71
N PRO A 39 -1.54 51.99 -12.86
CA PRO A 39 -1.91 51.66 -14.26
C PRO A 39 -0.78 51.85 -15.30
N LEU A 40 -1.10 51.39 -16.52
CA LEU A 40 -0.39 51.57 -17.79
C LEU A 40 -0.07 53.04 -18.14
N LYS A 41 1.07 53.26 -18.80
CA LYS A 41 1.34 54.51 -19.54
C LYS A 41 1.91 54.22 -20.92
N GLU A 42 1.11 54.53 -21.93
CA GLU A 42 1.46 54.51 -23.35
C GLU A 42 1.55 55.97 -23.85
N THR A 43 2.68 56.39 -24.41
CA THR A 43 2.75 57.49 -25.39
C THR A 43 3.91 57.25 -26.36
N SER A 44 3.62 57.36 -27.65
CA SER A 44 4.51 57.11 -28.80
C SER A 44 4.93 58.43 -29.53
N PRO A 45 5.58 58.42 -30.73
CA PRO A 45 7.01 58.63 -31.05
C PRO A 45 7.21 59.96 -31.88
N PRO A 46 8.19 60.22 -32.82
CA PRO A 46 9.35 59.45 -33.33
C PRO A 46 10.67 60.26 -33.58
N LYS A 47 11.75 59.56 -34.00
CA LYS A 47 12.59 59.90 -35.17
C LYS A 47 13.72 58.89 -35.43
N THR A 48 13.52 58.14 -36.51
CA THR A 48 14.45 57.67 -37.55
C THR A 48 15.96 57.84 -37.33
N TYR A 49 16.73 56.74 -37.39
CA TYR A 49 17.98 56.65 -38.17
C TYR A 49 18.21 55.22 -38.65
N LYS A 50 18.71 55.11 -39.89
CA LYS A 50 18.79 53.90 -40.72
C LYS A 50 19.99 53.02 -40.37
N GLY A 51 19.80 51.71 -40.44
CA GLY A 51 20.86 50.72 -40.64
C GLY A 51 20.22 49.40 -41.08
N LYS A 52 20.48 48.96 -42.31
CA LYS A 52 20.05 47.67 -42.84
C LYS A 52 21.17 46.67 -42.58
N ASP A 53 20.87 45.53 -41.95
CA ASP A 53 21.63 44.30 -42.10
C ASP A 53 20.68 43.09 -42.03
N TYR A 54 20.72 42.28 -43.08
CA TYR A 54 19.95 41.06 -43.29
C TYR A 54 20.69 39.88 -42.65
N ILE A 55 20.12 39.17 -41.67
CA ILE A 55 20.51 37.79 -41.35
C ILE A 55 19.29 36.93 -40.97
N SER A 56 18.94 36.06 -41.92
CA SER A 56 18.52 34.65 -41.79
C SER A 56 17.36 34.27 -40.87
N ALA A 57 16.21 33.99 -41.51
CA ALA A 57 15.11 33.23 -40.94
C ALA A 57 15.40 31.73 -40.97
N THR A 58 15.83 31.15 -39.84
CA THR A 58 15.63 29.74 -39.49
C THR A 58 16.07 29.48 -38.04
N LEU A 59 15.10 29.38 -37.13
CA LEU A 59 15.16 28.44 -36.01
C LEU A 59 13.71 28.15 -35.58
N LEU A 60 13.07 27.22 -36.29
CA LEU A 60 12.61 25.95 -35.74
C LEU A 60 11.78 26.06 -34.46
N ALA A 61 10.47 26.01 -34.67
CA ALA A 61 9.48 25.27 -33.89
C ALA A 61 10.01 24.60 -32.62
N TYR A 62 9.83 25.27 -31.49
CA TYR A 62 9.82 24.61 -30.19
C TYR A 62 8.56 24.97 -29.45
N ARG A 63 7.98 23.94 -28.83
CA ARG A 63 6.89 23.93 -27.84
C ARG A 63 5.48 23.70 -28.35
N ILE A 64 5.30 22.57 -29.01
CA ILE A 64 4.25 21.63 -28.61
C ILE A 64 4.91 20.26 -28.50
N LEU A 65 5.45 19.92 -27.33
CA LEU A 65 5.64 18.52 -26.96
C LEU A 65 4.43 18.13 -26.13
N PRO A 66 3.60 17.15 -26.56
CA PRO A 66 2.70 16.53 -25.63
C PRO A 66 3.58 15.87 -24.57
N VAL A 67 3.20 16.03 -23.30
CA VAL A 67 3.73 15.19 -22.22
C VAL A 67 3.58 13.75 -22.70
N LEU A 68 4.69 13.11 -23.02
CA LEU A 68 4.76 11.66 -23.15
C LEU A 68 4.42 11.14 -21.76
N GLN A 69 3.12 10.90 -21.52
CA GLN A 69 2.72 9.90 -20.55
C GLN A 69 3.45 8.64 -20.98
N SER A 70 4.51 8.31 -20.24
CA SER A 70 5.09 6.99 -20.26
C SER A 70 3.92 6.04 -19.99
N LYS A 71 3.39 5.41 -21.05
CA LYS A 71 2.72 4.13 -20.89
C LYS A 71 3.75 3.28 -20.17
N ALA A 72 3.59 3.11 -18.86
CA ALA A 72 4.25 2.06 -18.12
C ALA A 72 4.12 0.80 -18.99
N GLY A 73 5.27 0.19 -19.30
CA GLY A 73 5.41 -0.79 -20.37
C GLY A 73 4.24 -1.76 -20.36
N GLY A 74 3.60 -1.95 -21.52
CA GLY A 74 2.53 -2.92 -21.69
C GLY A 74 3.07 -4.31 -21.41
N GLN A 75 3.11 -4.69 -20.14
CA GLN A 75 3.33 -6.06 -19.73
C GLN A 75 2.09 -6.83 -20.16
N ARG A 76 2.30 -7.86 -20.96
CA ARG A 76 1.24 -8.83 -21.17
C ARG A 76 0.90 -9.43 -19.81
N PRO A 77 -0.38 -9.49 -19.43
CA PRO A 77 -0.78 -10.18 -18.21
C PRO A 77 -0.17 -11.58 -18.18
N ARG A 78 0.47 -11.94 -17.08
CA ARG A 78 0.93 -13.31 -16.83
C ARG A 78 -0.30 -14.19 -16.73
N GLU A 79 -0.25 -15.34 -17.39
CA GLU A 79 -1.31 -16.34 -17.29
C GLU A 79 -1.26 -16.99 -15.91
N ALA A 80 -2.35 -16.85 -15.16
CA ALA A 80 -2.49 -17.40 -13.83
C ALA A 80 -3.08 -18.82 -13.87
N ILE A 81 -2.67 -19.65 -12.90
CA ILE A 81 -3.18 -20.99 -12.66
C ILE A 81 -3.79 -21.02 -11.24
N PRO A 82 -5.03 -20.53 -11.04
CA PRO A 82 -5.63 -20.36 -9.71
C PRO A 82 -5.77 -21.64 -8.90
N GLU A 83 -5.89 -22.79 -9.56
CA GLU A 83 -5.98 -24.11 -8.92
C GLU A 83 -4.64 -24.45 -8.23
N LYS A 84 -3.52 -24.19 -8.91
CA LYS A 84 -2.17 -24.39 -8.36
C LYS A 84 -1.94 -23.53 -7.11
N PHE A 85 -2.46 -22.31 -7.09
CA PHE A 85 -2.43 -21.45 -5.91
C PHE A 85 -3.20 -22.09 -4.75
N SER A 86 -4.43 -22.55 -5.01
CA SER A 86 -5.31 -23.11 -3.97
C SER A 86 -4.70 -24.37 -3.35
N ASP A 87 -4.18 -25.29 -4.17
CA ASP A 87 -3.52 -26.51 -3.70
C ASP A 87 -2.24 -26.20 -2.89
N SER A 88 -1.43 -25.25 -3.37
CA SER A 88 -0.20 -24.84 -2.70
C SER A 88 -0.50 -24.13 -1.37
N LEU A 89 -1.58 -23.33 -1.29
CA LEU A 89 -1.99 -22.68 -0.05
C LEU A 89 -2.47 -23.69 0.98
N LEU A 90 -3.23 -24.71 0.57
CA LEU A 90 -3.64 -25.80 1.46
C LEU A 90 -2.42 -26.59 1.97
N HIS A 91 -1.43 -26.84 1.12
CA HIS A 91 -0.18 -27.46 1.54
C HIS A 91 0.56 -26.59 2.55
N LEU A 92 0.69 -25.29 2.29
CA LEU A 92 1.32 -24.35 3.21
C LEU A 92 0.56 -24.29 4.55
N GLN A 93 -0.77 -24.29 4.54
CA GLN A 93 -1.58 -24.32 5.75
C GLN A 93 -1.25 -25.55 6.62
N SER A 94 -1.06 -26.73 6.01
CA SER A 94 -0.68 -27.95 6.75
C SER A 94 0.68 -27.87 7.43
N GLN A 95 1.56 -26.96 6.97
CA GLN A 95 2.88 -26.72 7.54
C GLN A 95 2.84 -25.75 8.72
N PHE A 96 1.82 -24.89 8.82
CA PHE A 96 1.70 -23.88 9.87
C PHE A 96 0.38 -24.09 10.65
N PRO A 97 0.26 -25.20 11.41
CA PRO A 97 -1.00 -25.62 12.02
C PRO A 97 -1.46 -24.74 13.19
N SER A 98 -0.59 -23.92 13.77
CA SER A 98 -0.92 -23.08 14.93
C SER A 98 -1.58 -21.77 14.52
N GLN A 99 -1.57 -21.42 13.23
CA GLN A 99 -2.13 -20.16 12.73
C GLN A 99 -3.65 -20.14 12.76
N ARG A 100 -4.22 -18.95 12.94
CA ARG A 100 -5.68 -18.75 12.96
C ARG A 100 -6.30 -19.04 11.59
N GLU A 101 -7.53 -19.53 11.58
CA GLU A 101 -8.24 -19.86 10.34
C GLU A 101 -8.47 -18.64 9.44
N GLU A 102 -8.65 -17.46 10.05
CA GLU A 102 -8.82 -16.18 9.36
C GLU A 102 -7.61 -15.83 8.48
N LEU A 103 -6.40 -16.23 8.88
CA LEU A 103 -5.18 -16.01 8.08
C LEU A 103 -5.33 -16.67 6.71
N TRP A 104 -5.71 -17.95 6.70
CA TRP A 104 -5.86 -18.74 5.48
C TRP A 104 -7.06 -18.29 4.66
N LYS A 105 -8.21 -18.08 5.30
CA LYS A 105 -9.45 -17.65 4.64
C LYS A 105 -9.27 -16.31 3.92
N ARG A 106 -8.74 -15.29 4.62
CA ARG A 106 -8.54 -13.96 4.02
C ARG A 106 -7.48 -14.01 2.93
N THR A 107 -6.37 -14.72 3.14
CA THR A 107 -5.35 -14.92 2.10
C THR A 107 -5.94 -15.53 0.84
N GLN A 108 -6.71 -16.63 0.95
CA GLN A 108 -7.36 -17.29 -0.18
C GLN A 108 -8.31 -16.35 -0.93
N ILE A 109 -9.10 -15.55 -0.20
CA ILE A 109 -10.04 -14.60 -0.80
C ILE A 109 -9.29 -13.53 -1.59
N HIS A 110 -8.33 -12.85 -0.98
CA HIS A 110 -7.67 -11.69 -1.60
C HIS A 110 -6.75 -12.10 -2.74
N LEU A 111 -5.86 -13.07 -2.52
CA LEU A 111 -4.92 -13.52 -3.56
C LEU A 111 -5.61 -14.36 -4.63
N GLY A 112 -6.54 -15.24 -4.24
CA GLY A 112 -7.29 -16.06 -5.19
C GLY A 112 -8.19 -15.24 -6.10
N LYS A 113 -8.84 -14.18 -5.60
CA LYS A 113 -9.63 -13.25 -6.43
C LYS A 113 -8.72 -12.51 -7.42
N HIS A 114 -7.57 -12.04 -6.96
CA HIS A 114 -6.62 -11.32 -7.81
C HIS A 114 -6.06 -12.19 -8.94
N LEU A 115 -5.66 -13.44 -8.64
CA LEU A 115 -5.20 -14.41 -9.65
C LEU A 115 -6.28 -14.79 -10.68
N LYS A 116 -7.55 -14.79 -10.29
CA LYS A 116 -8.67 -15.07 -11.21
C LYS A 116 -9.06 -13.87 -12.08
N THR A 117 -8.56 -12.68 -11.75
CA THR A 117 -8.87 -11.45 -12.49
C THR A 117 -7.87 -11.32 -13.65
N ALA A 118 -8.36 -11.40 -14.89
CA ALA A 118 -7.50 -11.38 -16.07
C ALA A 118 -6.66 -10.10 -16.18
N GLU A 119 -7.24 -8.95 -15.83
CA GLU A 119 -6.59 -7.64 -15.82
C GLU A 119 -6.90 -6.91 -14.50
N PRO A 120 -6.15 -7.18 -13.42
CA PRO A 120 -6.35 -6.49 -12.15
C PRO A 120 -6.13 -4.99 -12.28
N THR A 121 -6.95 -4.18 -11.58
CA THR A 121 -6.84 -2.71 -11.58
C THR A 121 -5.81 -2.19 -10.58
N GLU A 122 -5.46 -3.01 -9.59
CA GLU A 122 -4.55 -2.72 -8.48
C GLU A 122 -3.83 -4.01 -8.04
N PRO A 123 -2.66 -3.90 -7.37
CA PRO A 123 -2.00 -5.04 -6.75
C PRO A 123 -2.67 -5.46 -5.45
N VAL A 124 -2.28 -6.61 -4.91
CA VAL A 124 -2.67 -7.00 -3.55
C VAL A 124 -1.56 -6.60 -2.57
N SER A 125 -1.92 -5.84 -1.55
CA SER A 125 -1.08 -5.57 -0.37
C SER A 125 -1.59 -6.39 0.81
N LEU A 126 -0.70 -7.05 1.54
CA LEU A 126 -1.02 -7.80 2.76
C LEU A 126 0.07 -7.58 3.80
N ILE A 127 -0.32 -7.35 5.06
CA ILE A 127 0.60 -7.23 6.19
C ILE A 127 0.46 -8.47 7.09
N LEU A 128 1.57 -9.19 7.26
CA LEU A 128 1.69 -10.15 8.35
C LEU A 128 2.33 -9.49 9.56
N VAL A 129 1.79 -9.73 10.75
CA VAL A 129 2.36 -9.20 11.99
C VAL A 129 2.64 -10.31 12.97
N ALA A 130 3.75 -10.24 13.70
CA ALA A 130 4.01 -11.15 14.80
C ALA A 130 4.62 -10.42 16.02
N GLY A 131 4.61 -11.09 17.17
CA GLY A 131 5.46 -10.71 18.31
C GLY A 131 6.84 -11.36 18.22
N LEU A 132 7.76 -10.97 19.10
CA LEU A 132 9.17 -11.39 19.08
C LEU A 132 9.37 -12.90 19.01
N LYS A 133 8.58 -13.71 19.74
CA LYS A 133 8.73 -15.17 19.75
C LYS A 133 8.34 -15.85 18.44
N ALA A 134 7.65 -15.13 17.56
CA ALA A 134 7.17 -15.62 16.28
C ALA A 134 7.92 -15.00 15.08
N GLU A 135 9.01 -14.26 15.31
CA GLU A 135 9.81 -13.61 14.25
C GLU A 135 10.24 -14.61 13.15
N ARG A 136 10.72 -15.78 13.54
CA ARG A 136 11.12 -16.80 12.58
C ARG A 136 9.92 -17.35 11.79
N THR A 137 8.79 -17.60 12.45
CA THR A 137 7.56 -18.04 11.77
C THR A 137 7.09 -16.99 10.78
N LEU A 138 7.11 -15.70 11.17
CA LEU A 138 6.71 -14.56 10.37
C LEU A 138 7.42 -14.54 9.02
N LEU A 139 8.75 -14.64 9.03
CA LEU A 139 9.56 -14.67 7.81
C LEU A 139 9.27 -15.91 6.94
N CYS A 140 9.17 -17.08 7.56
CA CYS A 140 8.97 -18.32 6.81
C CYS A 140 7.57 -18.40 6.18
N LEU A 141 6.54 -17.97 6.90
CA LEU A 141 5.18 -17.89 6.37
C LEU A 141 5.08 -16.83 5.26
N ALA A 142 5.71 -15.67 5.43
CA ALA A 142 5.78 -14.63 4.40
C ALA A 142 6.41 -15.17 3.09
N ARG A 143 7.55 -15.86 3.19
CA ARG A 143 8.19 -16.52 2.03
C ARG A 143 7.29 -17.60 1.41
N GLY A 144 6.65 -18.42 2.23
CA GLY A 144 5.74 -19.47 1.78
C GLY A 144 4.55 -18.92 1.00
N LEU A 145 3.93 -17.84 1.49
CA LEU A 145 2.81 -17.17 0.81
C LEU A 145 3.24 -16.53 -0.51
N ALA A 146 4.36 -15.80 -0.51
CA ALA A 146 4.88 -15.20 -1.74
C ALA A 146 5.25 -16.27 -2.77
N SER A 147 5.89 -17.36 -2.35
CA SER A 147 6.21 -18.50 -3.22
C SER A 147 4.95 -19.18 -3.76
N THR A 148 3.94 -19.38 -2.91
CA THR A 148 2.64 -19.96 -3.30
C THR A 148 1.97 -19.13 -4.40
N TYR A 149 1.88 -17.82 -4.20
CA TYR A 149 1.34 -16.89 -5.20
C TYR A 149 2.18 -16.89 -6.49
N SER A 150 3.50 -16.75 -6.38
CA SER A 150 4.38 -16.73 -7.55
C SER A 150 4.32 -18.02 -8.37
N SER A 151 4.18 -19.18 -7.72
CA SER A 151 4.09 -20.46 -8.40
C SER A 151 2.88 -20.55 -9.34
N ALA A 152 1.77 -19.89 -9.01
CA ALA A 152 0.56 -19.84 -9.82
C ALA A 152 0.71 -18.96 -11.07
N LEU A 153 1.76 -18.14 -11.12
CA LEU A 153 2.12 -17.30 -12.26
C LEU A 153 3.45 -17.75 -12.90
N ASN A 154 3.88 -18.98 -12.60
CA ASN A 154 5.15 -19.58 -13.08
C ASN A 154 6.38 -18.71 -12.80
N GLY A 155 6.40 -18.03 -11.66
CA GLY A 155 7.45 -17.12 -11.25
C GLY A 155 8.08 -17.47 -9.91
N SER A 156 9.03 -16.64 -9.50
CA SER A 156 9.69 -16.70 -8.19
C SER A 156 9.29 -15.50 -7.31
N ALA A 157 9.77 -15.42 -6.07
CA ALA A 157 9.49 -14.28 -5.19
C ALA A 157 10.79 -13.52 -4.87
N LEU A 158 10.68 -12.21 -4.70
CA LEU A 158 11.77 -11.38 -4.15
C LEU A 158 11.59 -11.22 -2.64
N LEU A 159 12.71 -11.19 -1.91
CA LEU A 159 12.75 -10.77 -0.51
C LEU A 159 13.60 -9.52 -0.39
N ILE A 160 13.04 -8.49 0.24
CA ILE A 160 13.73 -7.28 0.67
C ILE A 160 13.68 -7.27 2.19
N ASP A 161 14.85 -7.20 2.84
CA ASP A 161 14.96 -7.21 4.30
C ASP A 161 15.19 -5.78 4.83
N GLY A 162 14.18 -5.20 5.48
CA GLY A 162 14.20 -3.84 6.01
C GLY A 162 15.30 -3.61 7.06
N VAL A 163 15.61 -4.63 7.87
CA VAL A 163 16.66 -4.54 8.90
C VAL A 163 18.03 -4.23 8.26
N SER A 164 18.28 -4.78 7.08
CA SER A 164 19.54 -4.54 6.35
C SER A 164 19.71 -3.09 5.88
N PHE A 165 18.63 -2.30 5.87
CA PHE A 165 18.59 -0.91 5.44
C PHE A 165 18.44 0.11 6.58
N ALA A 166 18.19 -0.33 7.81
CA ALA A 166 17.75 0.54 8.91
C ALA A 166 18.67 1.73 9.24
N SER A 167 19.98 1.59 9.02
CA SER A 167 20.98 2.64 9.28
C SER A 167 21.49 3.34 8.03
N GLN A 168 20.82 3.16 6.89
CA GLN A 168 21.22 3.72 5.61
C GLN A 168 20.47 5.02 5.29
N ASP A 169 21.03 5.79 4.36
CA ASP A 169 20.40 7.01 3.86
C ASP A 169 19.06 6.72 3.15
N SER A 170 18.03 7.47 3.52
CA SER A 170 16.66 7.24 3.06
C SER A 170 16.50 7.34 1.54
N ASP A 171 17.15 8.31 0.90
CA ASP A 171 17.03 8.51 -0.55
C ASP A 171 17.75 7.38 -1.33
N ARG A 172 18.89 6.89 -0.82
CA ARG A 172 19.57 5.72 -1.37
C ARG A 172 18.72 4.46 -1.25
N VAL A 173 18.18 4.19 -0.07
CA VAL A 173 17.32 3.01 0.15
C VAL A 173 16.07 3.08 -0.74
N LYS A 174 15.47 4.27 -0.88
CA LYS A 174 14.33 4.49 -1.78
C LYS A 174 14.65 4.08 -3.22
N LEU A 175 15.81 4.51 -3.73
CA LEU A 175 16.27 4.19 -5.07
C LEU A 175 16.57 2.69 -5.22
N ASP A 176 17.23 2.09 -4.23
CA ASP A 176 17.59 0.67 -4.26
C ASP A 176 16.36 -0.24 -4.22
N VAL A 177 15.36 0.10 -3.39
CA VAL A 177 14.08 -0.60 -3.35
C VAL A 177 13.32 -0.42 -4.66
N ASP A 178 13.25 0.79 -5.22
CA ASP A 178 12.60 1.03 -6.52
C ASP A 178 13.23 0.19 -7.65
N ASN A 179 14.56 0.13 -7.69
CA ASN A 179 15.27 -0.66 -8.70
C ASN A 179 15.01 -2.17 -8.54
N GLN A 180 14.99 -2.67 -7.30
CA GLN A 180 14.70 -4.07 -7.01
C GLN A 180 13.25 -4.44 -7.37
N LEU A 181 12.28 -3.58 -7.04
CA LEU A 181 10.86 -3.80 -7.36
C LEU A 181 10.61 -3.78 -8.86
N LYS A 182 11.19 -2.82 -9.60
CA LYS A 182 11.13 -2.79 -11.07
C LYS A 182 11.70 -4.07 -11.66
N ALA A 183 12.93 -4.44 -11.28
CA ALA A 183 13.57 -5.63 -11.81
C ALA A 183 12.78 -6.91 -11.51
N ALA A 184 12.17 -7.00 -10.32
CA ALA A 184 11.30 -8.11 -9.95
C ALA A 184 10.04 -8.18 -10.84
N PHE A 185 9.26 -7.10 -10.89
CA PHE A 185 7.98 -7.11 -11.58
C PHE A 185 8.11 -7.09 -13.10
N GLU A 186 9.19 -6.52 -13.66
CA GLU A 186 9.55 -6.64 -15.08
C GLU A 186 10.14 -7.99 -15.45
N GLY A 187 10.71 -8.70 -14.49
CA GLY A 187 11.20 -10.06 -14.66
C GLY A 187 10.14 -11.12 -14.38
N ASP A 188 10.55 -12.16 -13.66
CA ASP A 188 9.77 -13.36 -13.36
C ASP A 188 9.18 -13.35 -11.94
N LYS A 189 9.19 -12.21 -11.24
CA LYS A 189 8.82 -12.14 -9.82
C LYS A 189 7.51 -11.38 -9.61
N PRO A 190 6.37 -12.07 -9.61
CA PRO A 190 5.07 -11.43 -9.39
C PRO A 190 4.79 -11.12 -7.91
N ALA A 191 5.58 -11.65 -6.97
CA ALA A 191 5.46 -11.37 -5.54
C ALA A 191 6.76 -10.85 -4.92
N VAL A 192 6.61 -9.94 -3.97
CA VAL A 192 7.71 -9.40 -3.17
C VAL A 192 7.34 -9.46 -1.70
N VAL A 193 8.27 -9.95 -0.87
CA VAL A 193 8.22 -9.84 0.58
C VAL A 193 9.09 -8.67 1.02
N ILE A 194 8.48 -7.70 1.69
CA ILE A 194 9.15 -6.61 2.39
C ILE A 194 9.18 -6.99 3.87
N HIS A 195 10.24 -7.68 4.26
CA HIS A 195 10.41 -8.15 5.62
C HIS A 195 10.83 -7.00 6.53
N ARG A 196 10.32 -6.99 7.77
CA ARG A 196 10.55 -5.94 8.78
C ARG A 196 10.36 -4.52 8.20
N PHE A 197 9.17 -4.26 7.65
CA PHE A 197 8.83 -3.01 6.98
C PHE A 197 9.05 -1.79 7.87
N GLU A 198 8.75 -1.91 9.16
CA GLU A 198 8.92 -0.89 10.19
C GLU A 198 10.38 -0.50 10.46
N GLU A 199 11.35 -1.27 9.93
CA GLU A 199 12.78 -0.99 10.07
C GLU A 199 13.36 -0.25 8.86
N LEU A 200 12.59 -0.04 7.79
CA LEU A 200 13.03 0.77 6.67
C LEU A 200 13.18 2.25 7.09
N PRO A 201 14.19 2.98 6.57
CA PRO A 201 14.28 4.43 6.77
C PRO A 201 12.96 5.12 6.37
N PRO A 202 12.39 5.99 7.22
CA PRO A 202 11.07 6.60 7.02
C PRO A 202 10.77 7.09 5.60
N GLY A 203 11.59 7.98 5.05
CA GLY A 203 11.35 8.58 3.73
C GLY A 203 11.46 7.57 2.56
N SER A 204 12.13 6.44 2.78
CA SER A 204 12.28 5.39 1.76
C SER A 204 10.97 4.65 1.53
N THR A 205 10.16 4.50 2.57
CA THR A 205 8.85 3.82 2.52
C THR A 205 7.84 4.54 1.64
N LEU A 206 8.04 5.84 1.37
CA LEU A 206 7.23 6.59 0.41
C LEU A 206 7.29 6.01 -1.01
N ILE A 207 8.27 5.16 -1.32
CA ILE A 207 8.30 4.44 -2.60
C ILE A 207 7.04 3.59 -2.82
N PHE A 208 6.44 3.06 -1.76
CA PHE A 208 5.30 2.16 -1.87
C PHE A 208 4.01 2.85 -2.34
N TYR A 209 3.92 4.19 -2.31
CA TYR A 209 2.87 4.90 -3.05
C TYR A 209 2.85 4.50 -4.53
N ARG A 210 4.02 4.39 -5.16
CA ARG A 210 4.12 4.00 -6.58
C ARG A 210 3.65 2.57 -6.84
N TYR A 211 3.76 1.69 -5.85
CA TYR A 211 3.57 0.26 -6.01
C TYR A 211 2.27 -0.28 -5.41
N CYS A 212 1.61 0.48 -4.53
CA CYS A 212 0.40 0.04 -3.82
C CYS A 212 -0.80 0.97 -4.02
N ASP A 213 -0.69 1.99 -4.87
CA ASP A 213 -1.81 2.88 -5.17
C ASP A 213 -2.95 2.17 -5.91
N HIS A 214 -4.19 2.43 -5.51
CA HIS A 214 -5.40 1.75 -5.99
C HIS A 214 -5.78 2.11 -7.44
N GLU A 215 -5.26 3.21 -8.00
CA GLU A 215 -5.53 3.61 -9.38
C GLU A 215 -4.27 3.54 -10.26
N THR A 216 -3.16 4.04 -9.72
CA THR A 216 -1.95 4.39 -10.48
C THR A 216 -0.76 3.49 -10.20
N ALA A 217 -0.92 2.40 -9.43
CA ALA A 217 0.16 1.46 -9.16
C ALA A 217 0.86 1.02 -10.46
N ALA A 218 2.19 1.06 -10.42
CA ALA A 218 3.04 0.78 -11.58
C ALA A 218 2.88 -0.66 -12.11
N TYR A 219 2.58 -1.62 -11.23
CA TYR A 219 2.38 -3.02 -11.56
C TYR A 219 1.13 -3.53 -10.85
N LYS A 220 0.10 -3.87 -11.64
CA LYS A 220 -1.23 -4.23 -11.10
C LYS A 220 -1.38 -5.73 -10.88
N GLN A 221 -0.72 -6.55 -11.69
CA GLN A 221 -0.64 -8.00 -11.47
C GLN A 221 0.55 -8.34 -10.56
N ALA A 222 0.54 -7.78 -9.35
CA ALA A 222 1.61 -7.92 -8.36
C ALA A 222 1.05 -8.20 -6.96
N PHE A 223 1.84 -8.91 -6.15
CA PHE A 223 1.58 -9.15 -4.75
C PHE A 223 2.72 -8.58 -3.89
N LEU A 224 2.38 -7.65 -3.00
CA LEU A 224 3.30 -7.07 -2.02
C LEU A 224 2.91 -7.54 -0.63
N LEU A 225 3.76 -8.36 -0.02
CA LEU A 225 3.61 -8.84 1.35
C LEU A 225 4.57 -8.07 2.25
N PHE A 226 4.03 -7.30 3.19
CA PHE A 226 4.79 -6.61 4.22
C PHE A 226 4.78 -7.43 5.50
N THR A 227 5.86 -7.42 6.26
CA THR A 227 5.84 -7.96 7.62
C THR A 227 6.18 -6.89 8.63
N ALA A 228 5.51 -6.89 9.78
CA ALA A 228 5.87 -6.05 10.93
C ALA A 228 6.12 -6.91 12.18
N LEU A 229 7.16 -6.59 12.96
CA LEU A 229 7.45 -7.25 14.22
C LEU A 229 7.16 -6.33 15.40
N LEU A 230 6.14 -6.69 16.19
CA LEU A 230 5.77 -5.93 17.38
C LEU A 230 6.78 -6.16 18.52
N PRO A 231 7.00 -5.17 19.41
CA PRO A 231 7.97 -5.26 20.49
C PRO A 231 7.55 -6.19 21.63
N GLN A 232 6.29 -6.61 21.65
CA GLN A 232 5.75 -7.59 22.59
C GLN A 232 6.12 -9.03 22.18
N ASP A 233 6.13 -9.94 23.17
CA ASP A 233 6.48 -11.34 22.94
C ASP A 233 5.58 -12.04 21.92
N GLU A 234 4.27 -11.84 22.02
CA GLU A 234 3.24 -12.54 21.24
C GLU A 234 2.05 -11.60 20.94
N VAL A 235 1.36 -11.86 19.83
CA VAL A 235 0.06 -11.23 19.53
C VAL A 235 -1.05 -12.13 20.07
N SER A 236 -1.71 -11.69 21.15
CA SER A 236 -2.72 -12.50 21.85
C SER A 236 -3.81 -13.03 20.92
N SER A 237 -4.14 -14.32 21.05
CA SER A 237 -5.24 -15.01 20.33
C SER A 237 -6.59 -14.32 20.51
N GLU A 238 -6.78 -13.64 21.64
CA GLU A 238 -8.03 -13.01 22.02
C GLU A 238 -8.29 -11.68 21.30
N LEU A 239 -7.25 -11.05 20.74
CA LEU A 239 -7.41 -9.81 20.00
C LEU A 239 -8.18 -10.07 18.69
N SER A 240 -9.20 -9.26 18.46
CA SER A 240 -9.88 -9.17 17.18
C SER A 240 -8.93 -8.63 16.10
N LEU A 241 -9.24 -8.90 14.83
CA LEU A 241 -8.42 -8.37 13.72
C LEU A 241 -8.37 -6.85 13.68
N LYS A 242 -9.42 -6.17 14.17
CA LYS A 242 -9.47 -4.71 14.28
C LYS A 242 -8.47 -4.20 15.34
N GLU A 243 -8.44 -4.82 16.51
CA GLU A 243 -7.47 -4.46 17.56
C GLU A 243 -6.03 -4.75 17.12
N VAL A 244 -5.83 -5.84 16.37
CA VAL A 244 -4.53 -6.13 15.75
C VAL A 244 -4.14 -5.03 14.75
N GLU A 245 -5.06 -4.61 13.88
CA GLU A 245 -4.81 -3.53 12.92
C GLU A 245 -4.41 -2.21 13.62
N GLU A 246 -5.16 -1.79 14.64
CA GLU A 246 -4.88 -0.60 15.45
C GLU A 246 -3.50 -0.68 16.12
N LEU A 247 -3.14 -1.86 16.66
CA LEU A 247 -1.85 -2.11 17.29
C LEU A 247 -0.69 -2.02 16.29
N VAL A 248 -0.83 -2.61 15.11
CA VAL A 248 0.20 -2.56 14.05
C VAL A 248 0.33 -1.15 13.52
N GLN A 249 -0.78 -0.47 13.24
CA GLN A 249 -0.76 0.91 12.76
C GLN A 249 0.01 1.80 13.74
N SER A 250 -0.34 1.75 15.03
CA SER A 250 0.32 2.53 16.08
C SER A 250 1.82 2.25 16.16
N HIS A 251 2.22 0.98 16.05
CA HIS A 251 3.63 0.59 16.10
C HIS A 251 4.42 1.08 14.88
N VAL A 252 3.89 0.88 13.68
CA VAL A 252 4.54 1.29 12.43
C VAL A 252 4.61 2.82 12.34
N GLU A 253 3.55 3.51 12.76
CA GLU A 253 3.54 4.98 12.85
C GLU A 253 4.66 5.48 13.77
N ALA A 254 4.77 4.93 14.98
CA ALA A 254 5.82 5.31 15.93
C ALA A 254 7.25 5.03 15.42
N LYS A 255 7.42 4.08 14.50
CA LYS A 255 8.71 3.76 13.87
C LYS A 255 9.02 4.66 12.68
N LEU A 256 8.00 5.06 11.92
CA LEU A 256 8.16 5.76 10.64
C LEU A 256 7.92 7.26 10.71
N VAL A 257 7.20 7.77 11.71
CA VAL A 257 6.91 9.20 11.84
C VAL A 257 7.83 9.80 12.90
N ASP A 258 8.62 10.83 12.54
CA ASP A 258 9.47 11.53 13.49
C ASP A 258 8.61 12.39 14.43
N PRO A 259 8.65 12.15 15.77
CA PRO A 259 7.89 12.96 16.73
C PRO A 259 8.34 14.42 16.82
N THR A 260 9.50 14.79 16.26
CA THR A 260 10.06 16.15 16.33
C THR A 260 9.56 17.09 15.24
N GLY A 261 8.84 16.60 14.23
CA GLY A 261 8.11 17.40 13.24
C GLY A 261 8.99 18.30 12.34
N LYS A 262 10.31 18.10 12.31
CA LYS A 262 11.23 18.86 11.46
C LYS A 262 11.36 18.22 10.08
N THR A 263 10.26 18.11 9.34
CA THR A 263 10.29 17.31 8.10
C THR A 263 10.64 18.13 6.87
N SER A 264 11.70 17.71 6.16
CA SER A 264 11.87 18.06 4.74
C SER A 264 10.79 17.35 3.89
N PHE A 265 10.55 17.79 2.65
CA PHE A 265 9.52 17.19 1.78
C PHE A 265 9.68 15.65 1.62
N ASN A 266 10.91 15.15 1.63
CA ASN A 266 11.23 13.72 1.50
C ASN A 266 11.07 12.92 2.81
N GLU A 267 10.83 13.59 3.93
CA GLU A 267 10.62 12.92 5.21
C GLU A 267 9.17 12.50 5.39
N MET A 268 8.99 11.41 6.13
CA MET A 268 7.68 10.90 6.50
C MET A 268 7.07 11.80 7.58
N ASP A 269 5.82 12.18 7.37
CA ASP A 269 4.98 12.88 8.34
C ASP A 269 3.65 12.11 8.51
N ILE A 270 2.79 12.56 9.42
CA ILE A 270 1.55 11.86 9.75
C ILE A 270 0.57 11.77 8.55
N ASP A 271 0.52 12.80 7.71
CA ASP A 271 -0.37 12.84 6.55
C ASP A 271 0.09 11.86 5.47
N LYS A 272 1.40 11.84 5.19
CA LYS A 272 2.02 10.86 4.30
C LYS A 272 1.92 9.45 4.85
N PHE A 273 2.03 9.27 6.16
CA PHE A 273 1.86 7.96 6.78
C PHE A 273 0.42 7.47 6.60
N GLY A 274 -0.59 8.29 6.89
CA GLY A 274 -2.00 7.91 6.69
C GLY A 274 -2.31 7.56 5.24
N GLY A 275 -1.77 8.34 4.28
CA GLY A 275 -1.90 8.05 2.86
C GLY A 275 -1.19 6.75 2.44
N LEU A 276 -0.01 6.45 2.99
CA LEU A 276 0.68 5.20 2.74
C LEU A 276 -0.06 4.01 3.36
N TRP A 277 -0.46 4.14 4.63
CA TRP A 277 -1.13 3.10 5.41
C TRP A 277 -2.37 2.59 4.67
N SER A 278 -3.23 3.51 4.21
CA SER A 278 -4.45 3.17 3.46
C SER A 278 -4.22 2.34 2.18
N ARG A 279 -3.01 2.35 1.62
CA ARG A 279 -2.62 1.59 0.41
C ARG A 279 -1.99 0.23 0.71
N ILE A 280 -1.42 0.07 1.90
CA ILE A 280 -0.71 -1.16 2.29
C ILE A 280 -1.49 -2.02 3.26
N SER A 281 -2.44 -1.45 4.02
CA SER A 281 -3.16 -2.09 5.12
C SER A 281 -4.47 -2.78 4.71
N HIS A 282 -4.64 -3.16 3.43
CA HIS A 282 -5.88 -3.79 2.94
C HIS A 282 -6.26 -5.05 3.74
N VAL A 283 -5.25 -5.81 4.17
CA VAL A 283 -5.40 -7.02 4.98
C VAL A 283 -4.25 -7.10 5.96
N ILE A 284 -4.54 -7.17 7.27
CA ILE A 284 -3.56 -7.39 8.33
C ILE A 284 -3.88 -8.68 9.06
N LEU A 285 -2.91 -9.59 9.18
CA LEU A 285 -3.11 -10.92 9.75
C LEU A 285 -2.03 -11.23 10.79
N PRO A 286 -2.41 -11.59 12.03
CA PRO A 286 -1.47 -11.98 13.07
C PRO A 286 -0.90 -13.38 12.81
N VAL A 287 0.39 -13.53 13.11
CA VAL A 287 1.17 -14.76 13.03
C VAL A 287 1.62 -15.15 14.43
N VAL A 288 1.39 -16.41 14.78
CA VAL A 288 1.84 -16.99 16.05
C VAL A 288 3.05 -17.89 15.83
N SER A 289 3.77 -18.20 16.91
CA SER A 289 4.96 -19.04 16.83
C SER A 289 4.59 -20.48 16.47
N GLU A 290 5.44 -21.15 15.67
CA GLU A 290 5.31 -22.59 15.43
C GLU A 290 6.40 -23.32 16.22
N LEU A 291 6.04 -24.38 16.95
CA LEU A 291 6.99 -25.11 17.79
C LEU A 291 8.01 -25.93 16.98
N VAL A 292 7.69 -26.29 15.74
CA VAL A 292 8.52 -27.13 14.86
C VAL A 292 8.91 -26.38 13.58
N LEU A 293 9.71 -25.31 13.72
CA LEU A 293 10.20 -24.51 12.59
C LEU A 293 11.46 -25.08 11.89
N ALA A 294 12.05 -26.14 12.43
CA ALA A 294 13.36 -26.64 12.00
C ALA A 294 13.36 -27.25 10.59
N GLU A 295 12.24 -27.83 10.13
CA GLU A 295 12.14 -28.42 8.78
C GLU A 295 11.49 -27.48 7.75
N LEU A 296 10.69 -26.50 8.19
CA LEU A 296 9.85 -25.67 7.32
C LEU A 296 10.58 -24.47 6.71
N CYS A 297 11.47 -23.85 7.47
CA CYS A 297 12.27 -22.69 7.02
C CYS A 297 13.53 -23.07 6.22
N SER A 298 13.83 -24.37 6.12
CA SER A 298 15.14 -24.89 5.72
C SER A 298 15.19 -25.39 4.27
N LYS A 299 14.04 -25.48 3.60
CA LYS A 299 13.96 -25.85 2.19
C LYS A 299 14.01 -24.58 1.33
N PRO A 300 14.97 -24.45 0.41
CA PRO A 300 14.94 -23.35 -0.57
C PRO A 300 13.63 -23.43 -1.37
N PRO A 301 13.07 -22.29 -1.80
CA PRO A 301 12.02 -22.32 -2.81
C PRO A 301 12.66 -22.94 -4.05
N TRP A 302 12.08 -24.05 -4.50
CA TRP A 302 12.49 -24.78 -5.70
C TRP A 302 12.59 -23.87 -6.92
#